data_AF-A0A2V7T6A4-F1
#
_entry.id   AF-A0A2V7T6A4-F1
#
_cell.length_a   1.000
_cell.length_b   1.000
_cell.length_c   1.000
_cell.angle_alpha   90.00
_cell.angle_beta   90.00
_cell.angle_gamma   90.00
#
_symmetry.space_group_name_H-M   'P 1'
#
loop_
_entity.id
_entity.type
_entity.pdbx_description
1 polymer ?
#
loop_
_entity_poly.entity_id
_entity_poly.type
_entity_poly.pdbx_seq_one_letter_code
_entity_poly.pdbx_strand_id
1 'polypeptide(L)'
;MIRWSKAWLAAVVAAAALGCFKSAAKKAAEVRECSRITMDAKGAAQCLVLQYKWTQAAALTAATTYQQEQDSLAQLHADSTWRAEAARHRKETAQCAKDPSGDMTRCLMGYGWAEARATATEDSLWRHDAPTHRQEVATCTRQRKMQAGSCLQLYYKWSPGRALAVDDSIRRAQMRR
;
A
#
# COMPACT_ATOMS: atom_id res chain seq x y z
N MET A 1 7.07 72.19 -12.76
CA MET A 1 5.83 71.48 -13.12
C MET A 1 5.98 70.01 -12.78
N ILE A 2 5.11 69.56 -11.88
CA ILE A 2 5.12 68.31 -11.12
C ILE A 2 4.84 67.11 -12.04
N ARG A 3 5.73 66.11 -12.06
CA ARG A 3 5.57 64.86 -12.81
C ARG A 3 5.78 63.64 -11.88
N TRP A 4 5.17 63.67 -10.70
CA TRP A 4 5.32 62.65 -9.64
C TRP A 4 3.98 62.03 -9.19
N SER A 5 2.91 62.17 -9.97
CA SER A 5 1.56 61.73 -9.54
C SER A 5 1.15 60.36 -10.10
N LYS A 6 1.86 59.82 -11.11
CA LYS A 6 1.41 58.62 -11.84
C LYS A 6 2.01 57.30 -11.35
N ALA A 7 3.21 57.32 -10.76
CA ALA A 7 3.88 56.11 -10.28
C ALA A 7 3.27 55.56 -8.97
N TRP A 8 2.77 56.44 -8.11
CA TRP A 8 2.16 56.06 -6.83
C TRP A 8 0.81 55.38 -6.98
N LEU A 9 0.01 55.74 -7.99
CA LEU A 9 -1.30 55.13 -8.23
C LEU A 9 -1.19 53.67 -8.70
N ALA A 10 -0.17 53.31 -9.48
CA ALA A 10 0.03 51.94 -9.94
C ALA A 10 0.47 50.99 -8.81
N ALA A 11 1.27 51.49 -7.85
CA ALA A 11 1.74 50.69 -6.71
C ALA A 11 0.60 50.38 -5.72
N VAL A 12 -0.36 51.31 -5.54
CA VAL A 12 -1.50 51.12 -4.61
C VAL A 12 -2.51 50.10 -5.16
N VAL A 13 -2.74 50.06 -6.47
CA VAL A 13 -3.69 49.10 -7.09
C VAL A 13 -3.13 47.67 -7.07
N ALA A 14 -1.83 47.49 -7.24
CA ALA A 14 -1.19 46.17 -7.13
C ALA A 14 -1.17 45.64 -5.68
N ALA A 15 -1.02 46.53 -4.68
CA ALA A 15 -1.07 46.14 -3.27
C ALA A 15 -2.49 45.83 -2.77
N ALA A 16 -3.53 46.49 -3.32
CA ALA A 16 -4.92 46.22 -2.97
C ALA A 16 -5.44 44.85 -3.45
N ALA A 17 -4.85 44.28 -4.52
CA ALA A 17 -5.24 42.96 -5.03
C ALA A 17 -4.80 41.78 -4.14
N LEU A 18 -3.87 42.00 -3.20
CA LEU A 18 -3.50 41.00 -2.19
C LEU A 18 -4.41 41.05 -0.95
N GLY A 19 -5.32 42.02 -0.85
CA GLY A 19 -6.18 42.25 0.31
C GLY A 19 -7.51 41.48 0.35
N CYS A 20 -7.91 40.80 -0.74
CA CYS A 20 -9.23 40.15 -0.82
C CYS A 20 -9.21 38.62 -0.80
N PHE A 21 -8.04 37.99 -0.76
CA PHE A 21 -7.94 36.53 -0.72
C PHE A 21 -7.35 36.08 0.60
N LYS A 22 -8.15 35.31 1.34
CA LYS A 22 -7.73 34.56 2.52
C LYS A 22 -6.37 33.88 2.28
N SER A 23 -5.39 34.17 3.13
CA SER A 23 -4.02 33.67 2.98
C SER A 23 -3.98 32.14 2.97
N ALA A 24 -3.02 31.57 2.23
CA ALA A 24 -2.83 30.11 2.17
C ALA A 24 -2.65 29.49 3.56
N ALA A 25 -1.91 30.17 4.44
CA ALA A 25 -1.71 29.74 5.83
C ALA A 25 -3.02 29.66 6.62
N LYS A 26 -3.92 30.64 6.46
CA LYS A 26 -5.24 30.62 7.12
C LYS A 26 -6.12 29.51 6.58
N LYS A 27 -6.13 29.29 5.26
CA LYS A 27 -6.86 28.18 4.64
C LYS A 27 -6.37 26.83 5.18
N ALA A 28 -5.05 26.63 5.26
CA ALA A 28 -4.47 25.40 5.80
C ALA A 28 -4.78 25.20 7.30
N ALA A 29 -4.85 26.27 8.09
CA ALA A 29 -5.22 26.16 9.51
C ALA A 29 -6.66 25.69 9.69
N GLU A 30 -7.59 26.17 8.88
CA GLU A 30 -9.00 25.77 8.97
C GLU A 30 -9.24 24.36 8.46
N VAL A 31 -8.57 23.96 7.38
CA VAL A 31 -8.61 22.57 6.89
C VAL A 31 -8.11 21.63 7.99
N ARG A 32 -6.98 21.96 8.64
CA ARG A 32 -6.46 21.20 9.77
C ARG A 32 -7.45 21.08 10.92
N GLU A 33 -8.09 22.19 11.29
CA GLU A 33 -9.04 22.19 12.42
C GLU A 33 -10.29 21.37 12.11
N CYS A 34 -10.89 21.54 10.92
CA CYS A 34 -12.02 20.73 10.51
C CYS A 34 -11.65 19.25 10.38
N SER A 35 -10.52 18.93 9.74
CA SER A 35 -10.05 17.54 9.62
C SER A 35 -9.72 16.88 10.96
N ARG A 36 -9.38 17.64 12.01
CA ARG A 36 -9.11 17.12 13.36
C ARG A 36 -10.36 16.55 14.05
N ILE A 37 -11.53 17.12 13.76
CA ILE A 37 -12.79 16.78 14.46
C ILE A 37 -13.72 15.91 13.62
N THR A 38 -13.37 15.62 12.38
CA THR A 38 -14.18 14.83 11.45
C THR A 38 -13.45 13.56 11.01
N MET A 39 -14.21 12.50 10.74
CA MET A 39 -13.64 11.19 10.39
C MET A 39 -13.10 11.09 8.96
N ASP A 40 -13.61 11.90 8.03
CA ASP A 40 -13.24 11.83 6.61
C ASP A 40 -13.23 13.21 5.94
N ALA A 41 -12.69 13.28 4.72
CA ALA A 41 -12.64 14.51 3.93
C ALA A 41 -14.02 15.12 3.63
N LYS A 42 -15.09 14.31 3.57
CA LYS A 42 -16.45 14.83 3.32
C LYS A 42 -16.98 15.57 4.53
N GLY A 43 -16.79 15.03 5.73
CA GLY A 43 -17.10 15.70 6.99
C GLY A 43 -16.27 16.97 7.16
N ALA A 44 -14.97 16.90 6.89
CA ALA A 44 -14.10 18.08 6.94
C ALA A 44 -14.56 19.16 5.95
N ALA A 45 -14.97 18.77 4.73
CA ALA A 45 -15.51 19.70 3.73
C ALA A 45 -16.81 20.36 4.20
N GLN A 46 -17.73 19.60 4.81
CA GLN A 46 -18.96 20.16 5.39
C GLN A 46 -18.66 21.17 6.51
N CYS A 47 -17.72 20.85 7.40
CA CYS A 47 -17.24 21.76 8.43
C CYS A 47 -16.69 23.07 7.82
N LEU A 48 -15.89 22.97 6.75
CA LEU A 48 -15.33 24.14 6.05
C LEU A 48 -16.39 25.03 5.40
N VAL A 49 -17.43 24.43 4.83
CA VAL A 49 -18.57 25.18 4.25
C VAL A 49 -19.37 25.88 5.34
N LEU A 50 -19.73 25.16 6.40
CA LEU A 50 -20.61 25.67 7.45
C LEU A 50 -19.92 26.72 8.34
N GLN A 51 -18.68 26.48 8.76
CA GLN A 51 -17.99 27.36 9.72
C GLN A 51 -17.16 28.46 9.05
N TYR A 52 -16.56 28.15 7.89
CA TYR A 52 -15.54 29.02 7.30
C TYR A 52 -15.95 29.60 5.93
N LYS A 53 -17.21 29.40 5.52
CA LYS A 53 -17.82 29.92 4.29
C LYS A 53 -17.05 29.55 3.03
N TRP A 54 -16.47 28.35 2.99
CA TRP A 54 -15.86 27.82 1.77
C TRP A 54 -16.94 27.45 0.76
N THR A 55 -16.59 27.48 -0.54
CA THR A 55 -17.43 26.83 -1.55
C THR A 55 -17.29 25.32 -1.41
N GLN A 56 -18.37 24.57 -1.68
CA GLN A 56 -18.38 23.11 -1.55
C GLN A 56 -17.24 22.43 -2.33
N ALA A 57 -17.01 22.88 -3.57
CA ALA A 57 -15.95 22.34 -4.41
C ALA A 57 -14.55 22.60 -3.81
N ALA A 58 -14.27 23.85 -3.38
CA ALA A 58 -12.97 24.18 -2.80
C ALA A 58 -12.74 23.47 -1.45
N ALA A 59 -13.79 23.34 -0.64
CA ALA A 59 -13.74 22.62 0.63
C ALA A 59 -13.42 21.14 0.44
N LEU A 60 -14.10 20.48 -0.51
CA LEU A 60 -13.86 19.07 -0.81
C LEU A 60 -12.47 18.83 -1.36
N THR A 61 -12.00 19.66 -2.30
CA THR A 61 -10.64 19.55 -2.83
C THR A 61 -9.61 19.70 -1.72
N ALA A 62 -9.71 20.76 -0.91
CA ALA A 62 -8.73 21.01 0.15
C ALA A 62 -8.74 19.92 1.24
N ALA A 63 -9.92 19.46 1.66
CA ALA A 63 -10.04 18.38 2.63
C ALA A 63 -9.50 17.05 2.08
N THR A 64 -9.77 16.73 0.81
CA THR A 64 -9.27 15.51 0.16
C THR A 64 -7.75 15.55 0.02
N THR A 65 -7.19 16.67 -0.45
CA THR A 65 -5.73 16.83 -0.56
C THR A 65 -5.06 16.69 0.79
N TYR A 66 -5.60 17.34 1.82
CA TYR A 66 -5.06 17.23 3.17
C TYR A 66 -5.13 15.81 3.74
N GLN A 67 -6.25 15.10 3.51
CA GLN A 67 -6.36 13.69 3.91
C GLN A 67 -5.32 12.83 3.19
N GLN A 68 -5.13 13.01 1.89
CA GLN A 68 -4.11 12.30 1.11
C GLN A 68 -2.69 12.59 1.61
N GLU A 69 -2.39 13.83 1.99
CA GLU A 69 -1.10 14.20 2.59
C GLU A 69 -0.88 13.48 3.93
N GLN A 70 -1.90 13.46 4.81
CA GLN A 70 -1.82 12.74 6.08
C GLN A 70 -1.64 11.23 5.89
N ASP A 71 -2.41 10.63 4.98
CA ASP A 71 -2.31 9.21 4.65
C ASP A 71 -0.91 8.89 4.09
N SER A 72 -0.38 9.75 3.23
CA SER A 72 0.97 9.60 2.66
C SER A 72 2.05 9.69 3.75
N LEU A 73 1.94 10.63 4.70
CA LEU A 73 2.86 10.73 5.83
C LEU A 73 2.78 9.50 6.74
N ALA A 74 1.57 9.03 7.05
CA ALA A 74 1.36 7.83 7.84
C ALA A 74 1.98 6.61 7.16
N GLN A 75 1.81 6.48 5.84
CA GLN A 75 2.41 5.41 5.04
C GLN A 75 3.94 5.52 5.03
N LEU A 76 4.51 6.72 4.84
CA LEU A 76 5.95 6.93 4.89
C LEU A 76 6.53 6.52 6.25
N HIS A 77 5.85 6.85 7.35
CA HIS A 77 6.25 6.41 8.68
C HIS A 77 6.20 4.89 8.81
N ALA A 78 5.10 4.25 8.39
CA ALA A 78 4.96 2.79 8.42
C ALA A 78 6.02 2.07 7.57
N ASP A 79 6.36 2.62 6.40
CA ASP A 79 7.39 2.08 5.53
C ASP A 79 8.79 2.29 6.11
N SER A 80 9.04 3.42 6.77
CA SER A 80 10.32 3.71 7.40
C SER A 80 10.60 2.77 8.57
N THR A 81 9.62 2.55 9.46
CA THR A 81 9.75 1.61 10.58
C THR A 81 9.92 0.19 10.06
N TRP A 82 9.14 -0.20 9.05
CA TRP A 82 9.27 -1.48 8.38
C TRP A 82 10.68 -1.72 7.81
N ARG A 83 11.25 -0.72 7.13
CA ARG A 83 12.61 -0.79 6.56
C ARG A 83 13.69 -0.79 7.63
N ALA A 84 13.51 -0.04 8.72
CA ALA A 84 14.46 -0.04 9.85
C ALA A 84 14.62 -1.45 10.44
N GLU A 85 13.55 -2.25 10.40
CA GLU A 85 13.52 -3.61 10.93
C GLU A 85 13.80 -4.68 9.86
N ALA A 86 14.29 -4.30 8.67
CA ALA A 86 14.54 -5.22 7.56
C ALA A 86 15.49 -6.39 7.89
N ALA A 87 16.46 -6.18 8.77
CA ALA A 87 17.34 -7.26 9.23
C ALA A 87 16.58 -8.32 10.05
N ARG A 88 15.59 -7.90 10.86
CA ARG A 88 14.71 -8.79 11.60
C ARG A 88 13.78 -9.53 10.64
N HIS A 89 13.12 -8.81 9.73
CA HIS A 89 12.21 -9.39 8.75
C HIS A 89 12.88 -10.46 7.86
N ARG A 90 14.14 -10.25 7.47
CA ARG A 90 14.93 -11.26 6.75
C ARG A 90 15.18 -12.53 7.57
N LYS A 91 15.45 -12.40 8.87
CA LYS A 91 15.63 -13.57 9.75
C LYS A 91 14.32 -14.34 9.93
N GLU A 92 13.22 -13.64 10.16
CA GLU A 92 11.89 -14.25 10.31
C GLU A 92 11.49 -14.99 9.03
N THR A 93 11.70 -14.38 7.86
CA THR A 93 11.51 -15.01 6.56
C THR A 93 12.36 -16.28 6.40
N ALA A 94 13.66 -16.21 6.72
CA ALA A 94 14.55 -17.37 6.64
C ALA A 94 14.21 -18.49 7.64
N GLN A 95 13.62 -18.15 8.78
CA GLN A 95 13.12 -19.12 9.76
C GLN A 95 11.82 -19.77 9.26
N CYS A 96 10.87 -18.98 8.75
CA CYS A 96 9.62 -19.50 8.21
C CYS A 96 9.81 -20.33 6.94
N ALA A 97 10.83 -20.05 6.13
CA ALA A 97 11.20 -20.90 5.00
C ALA A 97 11.66 -22.32 5.42
N LYS A 98 12.04 -22.51 6.70
CA LYS A 98 12.43 -23.80 7.27
C LYS A 98 11.29 -24.47 8.06
N ASP A 99 10.13 -23.84 8.16
CA ASP A 99 8.98 -24.41 8.86
C ASP A 99 8.55 -25.72 8.17
N PRO A 100 8.54 -26.87 8.88
CA PRO A 100 8.11 -28.14 8.30
C PRO A 100 6.67 -28.13 7.77
N SER A 101 5.83 -27.18 8.19
CA SER A 101 4.47 -27.05 7.69
C SER A 101 4.38 -26.56 6.24
N GLY A 102 5.41 -25.88 5.73
CA GLY A 102 5.40 -25.23 4.43
C GLY A 102 4.44 -24.03 4.32
N ASP A 103 3.83 -23.61 5.44
CA ASP A 103 2.86 -22.51 5.52
C ASP A 103 3.56 -21.23 6.02
N MET A 104 4.27 -20.61 5.09
CA MET A 104 5.05 -19.42 5.38
C MET A 104 4.19 -18.23 5.80
N THR A 105 3.01 -18.03 5.18
CA THR A 105 2.08 -16.97 5.58
C THR A 105 1.68 -17.09 7.04
N ARG A 106 1.24 -18.27 7.49
CA ARG A 106 0.87 -18.49 8.91
C ARG A 106 2.06 -18.33 9.85
N CYS A 107 3.25 -18.80 9.46
CA CYS A 107 4.46 -18.61 10.26
C CYS A 107 4.80 -17.12 10.45
N LEU A 108 4.77 -16.32 9.38
CA LEU A 108 5.04 -14.88 9.44
C LEU A 108 3.99 -14.11 10.26
N MET A 109 2.72 -14.49 10.17
CA MET A 109 1.67 -13.93 11.02
C MET A 109 1.93 -14.18 12.51
N GLY A 110 2.56 -15.31 12.87
CA GLY A 110 3.04 -15.58 14.22
C GLY A 110 4.08 -14.57 14.74
N TYR A 111 4.84 -13.95 13.84
CA TYR A 111 5.77 -12.85 14.15
C TYR A 111 5.08 -11.47 14.17
N GLY A 112 3.76 -11.41 14.01
CA GLY A 112 3.00 -10.14 13.99
C GLY A 112 2.98 -9.45 12.63
N TRP A 113 3.36 -10.14 11.54
CA TRP A 113 3.21 -9.59 10.20
C TRP A 113 1.74 -9.42 9.85
N ALA A 114 1.39 -8.31 9.20
CA ALA A 114 0.08 -8.16 8.58
C ALA A 114 -0.09 -9.22 7.48
N GLU A 115 -1.25 -9.86 7.44
CA GLU A 115 -1.56 -10.97 6.52
C GLU A 115 -1.23 -10.61 5.06
N ALA A 116 -1.70 -9.46 4.57
CA ALA A 116 -1.43 -9.02 3.20
C ALA A 116 0.07 -8.95 2.86
N ARG A 117 0.92 -8.59 3.83
CA ARG A 117 2.36 -8.52 3.64
C ARG A 117 3.01 -9.91 3.75
N ALA A 118 2.53 -10.76 4.65
CA ALA A 118 2.99 -12.15 4.77
C ALA A 118 2.72 -12.92 3.47
N THR A 119 1.49 -12.85 2.95
CA THR A 119 1.09 -13.47 1.68
C THR A 119 1.91 -12.94 0.50
N ALA A 120 2.08 -11.61 0.39
CA ALA A 120 2.89 -11.02 -0.67
C ALA A 120 4.36 -11.47 -0.63
N THR A 121 4.90 -11.71 0.57
CA THR A 121 6.27 -12.19 0.76
C THR A 121 6.39 -13.65 0.36
N GLU A 122 5.46 -14.51 0.79
CA GLU A 122 5.40 -15.91 0.35
C GLU A 122 5.29 -15.98 -1.18
N ASP A 123 4.39 -15.23 -1.80
CA ASP A 123 4.21 -15.24 -3.25
C ASP A 123 5.40 -14.69 -4.03
N SER A 124 6.14 -13.73 -3.45
CA SER A 124 7.37 -13.24 -4.06
C SER A 124 8.46 -14.31 -4.05
N LEU A 125 8.65 -15.01 -2.93
CA LEU A 125 9.62 -16.10 -2.84
C LEU A 125 9.22 -17.28 -3.71
N TRP A 126 7.94 -17.62 -3.72
CA TRP A 126 7.42 -18.67 -4.58
C TRP A 126 7.73 -18.42 -6.06
N ARG A 127 7.57 -17.17 -6.51
CA ARG A 127 7.90 -16.77 -7.89
C ARG A 127 9.39 -16.74 -8.14
N HIS A 128 10.19 -16.32 -7.17
CA HIS A 128 11.65 -16.35 -7.25
C HIS A 128 12.15 -17.79 -7.51
N ASP A 129 11.58 -18.77 -6.80
CA ASP A 129 12.00 -20.18 -6.87
C ASP A 129 11.30 -20.97 -7.99
N ALA A 130 10.58 -20.30 -8.90
CA ALA A 130 9.86 -20.93 -10.00
C ALA A 130 10.69 -21.87 -10.91
N PRO A 131 12.00 -21.63 -11.18
CA PRO A 131 12.83 -22.60 -11.89
C PRO A 131 13.00 -23.92 -11.12
N THR A 132 13.23 -23.84 -9.80
CA THR A 132 13.34 -25.00 -8.91
C THR A 132 12.02 -25.77 -8.89
N HIS A 133 10.91 -25.08 -8.66
CA HIS A 133 9.57 -25.68 -8.66
C HIS A 133 9.26 -26.47 -9.94
N ARG A 134 9.69 -25.98 -11.10
CA ARG A 134 9.52 -26.70 -12.38
C ARG A 134 10.30 -28.00 -12.43
N GLN A 135 11.51 -28.05 -11.87
CA GLN A 135 12.33 -29.27 -11.80
C GLN A 135 11.72 -30.30 -10.84
N GLU A 136 11.20 -29.85 -9.70
CA GLU A 136 10.52 -30.69 -8.71
C GLU A 136 9.27 -31.33 -9.32
N VAL A 137 8.42 -30.54 -9.97
CA VAL A 137 7.25 -31.04 -10.70
C VAL A 137 7.66 -32.07 -11.75
N ALA A 138 8.65 -31.76 -12.60
CA ALA A 138 9.12 -32.69 -13.62
C ALA A 138 9.66 -34.01 -13.03
N THR A 139 10.29 -33.95 -11.85
CA THR A 139 10.78 -35.13 -11.14
C THR A 139 9.64 -35.95 -10.58
N CYS A 140 8.69 -35.32 -9.88
CA CYS A 140 7.51 -35.98 -9.32
C CYS A 140 6.61 -36.59 -10.40
N THR A 141 6.38 -35.91 -11.52
CA THR A 141 5.60 -36.44 -12.64
C THR A 141 6.27 -37.66 -13.29
N ARG A 142 7.60 -37.71 -13.33
CA ARG A 142 8.34 -38.88 -13.86
C ARG A 142 8.29 -40.10 -12.94
N GLN A 143 8.10 -39.90 -11.63
CA GLN A 143 8.28 -40.97 -10.64
C GLN A 143 7.18 -42.05 -10.66
N ARG A 144 6.08 -41.87 -11.42
CA ARG A 144 4.94 -42.79 -11.71
C ARG A 144 4.27 -43.56 -10.54
N LYS A 145 4.84 -43.55 -9.35
CA LYS A 145 4.40 -44.32 -8.18
C LYS A 145 3.36 -43.60 -7.32
N MET A 146 3.12 -42.30 -7.56
CA MET A 146 2.18 -41.47 -6.80
C MET A 146 1.73 -40.25 -7.62
N GLN A 147 0.65 -39.58 -7.16
CA GLN A 147 0.23 -38.29 -7.71
C GLN A 147 1.33 -37.24 -7.50
N ALA A 148 1.47 -36.32 -8.45
CA ALA A 148 2.55 -35.34 -8.43
C ALA A 148 2.43 -34.43 -7.21
N GLY A 149 1.22 -33.98 -6.86
CA GLY A 149 0.98 -33.16 -5.67
C GLY A 149 1.36 -33.88 -4.36
N SER A 150 1.06 -35.17 -4.22
CA SER A 150 1.50 -35.94 -3.03
C SER A 150 3.02 -36.03 -2.94
N CYS A 151 3.71 -36.27 -4.05
CA CYS A 151 5.17 -36.25 -4.11
C CYS A 151 5.74 -34.89 -3.70
N LEU A 152 5.16 -33.81 -4.20
CA LEU A 152 5.58 -32.43 -3.89
C LEU A 152 5.40 -32.09 -2.41
N GLN A 153 4.31 -32.51 -1.79
CA GLN A 153 4.09 -32.31 -0.34
C GLN A 153 5.10 -33.12 0.50
N LEU A 154 5.29 -34.41 0.16
CA LEU A 154 6.14 -35.31 0.94
C LEU A 154 7.62 -34.91 0.87
N TYR A 155 8.14 -34.70 -0.35
CA TYR A 155 9.56 -34.53 -0.60
C TYR A 155 10.02 -33.07 -0.66
N TYR A 156 9.16 -32.16 -1.10
CA TYR A 156 9.53 -30.76 -1.35
C TYR A 156 8.77 -29.77 -0.46
N LYS A 157 7.94 -30.26 0.47
CA LYS A 157 7.21 -29.44 1.46
C LYS A 157 6.32 -28.37 0.83
N TRP A 158 5.80 -28.64 -0.37
CA TRP A 158 4.81 -27.77 -0.98
C TRP A 158 3.58 -27.69 -0.11
N SER A 159 2.99 -26.50 0.00
CA SER A 159 1.71 -26.37 0.69
C SER A 159 0.60 -27.16 -0.02
N PRO A 160 -0.41 -27.67 0.71
CA PRO A 160 -1.49 -28.45 0.12
C PRO A 160 -2.18 -27.74 -1.05
N GLY A 161 -2.43 -26.42 -0.93
CA GLY A 161 -3.05 -25.62 -1.99
C GLY A 161 -2.22 -25.59 -3.28
N ARG A 162 -0.90 -25.41 -3.17
CA ARG A 162 0.00 -25.37 -4.33
C ARG A 162 0.15 -26.74 -4.99
N ALA A 163 0.19 -27.80 -4.18
CA ALA A 163 0.24 -29.18 -4.67
C ALA A 163 -1.04 -29.58 -5.42
N LEU A 164 -2.22 -29.25 -4.87
CA LEU A 164 -3.50 -29.50 -5.53
C LEU A 164 -3.61 -28.74 -6.86
N ALA A 165 -3.14 -27.49 -6.92
CA ALA A 165 -3.13 -26.71 -8.14
C ALA A 165 -2.29 -27.35 -9.26
N VAL A 166 -1.18 -28.03 -8.92
CA VAL A 166 -0.37 -28.78 -9.89
C VAL A 166 -1.13 -29.99 -10.41
N ASP A 167 -1.71 -30.81 -9.54
CA ASP A 167 -2.48 -32.00 -9.96
C ASP A 167 -3.64 -31.61 -10.87
N ASP A 168 -4.35 -30.52 -10.53
CA ASP A 168 -5.41 -29.96 -11.36
C ASP A 168 -4.90 -29.47 -12.72
N SER A 169 -3.74 -28.82 -12.74
CA SER A 169 -3.12 -28.34 -13.99
C SER A 169 -2.73 -29.50 -14.90
N ILE A 170 -2.11 -30.56 -14.35
CA ILE A 170 -1.73 -31.76 -15.08
C ILE A 170 -2.97 -32.46 -15.64
N ARG A 171 -4.01 -32.64 -14.82
CA ARG A 171 -5.28 -33.25 -15.24
C ARG A 171 -5.93 -32.46 -16.38
N ARG A 172 -5.98 -31.14 -16.28
CA ARG A 172 -6.48 -30.27 -17.36
C ARG A 172 -5.66 -30.39 -18.64
N ALA A 173 -4.33 -30.50 -18.53
CA ALA A 173 -3.47 -30.69 -19.69
C ALA A 173 -3.67 -32.06 -20.37
N GLN A 174 -3.95 -33.10 -19.59
CA GLN A 174 -4.25 -34.44 -20.12
C GLN A 174 -5.59 -34.49 -20.84
N MET A 175 -6.63 -33.82 -20.33
CA MET A 175 -7.95 -33.77 -20.99
C MET A 175 -7.95 -32.99 -22.32
N ARG A 176 -6.93 -32.18 -22.58
CA ARG A 176 -6.77 -31.40 -23.82
C ARG A 176 -5.96 -32.11 -24.90
N ARG A 177 -5.36 -33.27 -24.58
CA ARG A 177 -4.62 -34.11 -25.53
C ARG A 177 -5.53 -35.21 -26.05
#